data_AF-A0A7K3F3N2-F1
#
_entry.id   AF-A0A7K3F3N2-F1
#
_cell.length_a   1.000
_cell.length_b   1.000
_cell.length_c   1.000
_cell.angle_alpha   90.00
_cell.angle_beta   90.00
_cell.angle_gamma   90.00
#
_symmetry.space_group_name_H-M   'P 1'
#
loop_
_entity.id
_entity.type
_entity.pdbx_description
1 polymer ?
#
loop_
_entity_poly.entity_id
_entity_poly.type
_entity_poly.pdbx_seq_one_letter_code
_entity_poly.pdbx_strand_id
1 'polypeptide(L)'
;MQEDQRVFDVAIVGGGIGGTMLGAVLARHGVRVLLLEGSGHPRFAIGESTVPETTFGLRVLARRYDVPEIEHLATHGALRRHVSSNCGVKRNFSFVYHREGEPTRPDECTQYPTWGPPLGPDSHYFRQDVDAHMFHVAVSYGVTAHTHTLVDDVKFEEDGATLVTRDRGSFRASYVVDAGGMRAVLPERLGLRQEPPYRTRSRTIFTHMVDVRPFDRVAPPRAEHGMPSPFSQGTLHHMFKGGWFWVIPFDNHSTSTSELCSVGVNLDLDQYPRPDDVPAEEEFWRHVRRFPSVARQFERARSVRPYVSTDRTQFASQKVVGDRWCLLPHASDFIDPLFSSGLAVTVMALNALGHRLIEAVRRNDFDTARFAYLDHWTKRMFRFYDDLVSCSYVSFDDFELWNAWNRVWTITTLYGTNAQNQAAVAFDRTGDPAGFDALELPPYRGLQGVDNPWVERLFDQARDAVLAYRAGESTKERTVARIYELLRESELCPSVWGTLDPQDRCPAGVFTLWPLMRILLWGKFRSPRHVRGSYFTGGGRMVGKEAVQAYTGAVRAGGSQVHQTVRDMWVNWNGDWTRRAEPRK
;
A
#
# COMPACT_ATOMS: atom_id res chain seq x y z
N MET A 1 -36.06 -17.22 -21.37
CA MET A 1 -36.19 -16.35 -20.18
C MET A 1 -35.12 -16.60 -19.10
N GLN A 2 -34.59 -17.83 -18.92
CA GLN A 2 -33.46 -18.10 -17.99
C GLN A 2 -32.06 -17.76 -18.56
N GLU A 3 -31.85 -17.84 -19.88
CA GLU A 3 -30.56 -17.52 -20.51
C GLU A 3 -30.17 -16.04 -20.35
N ASP A 4 -31.14 -15.13 -20.48
CA ASP A 4 -30.92 -13.67 -20.39
C ASP A 4 -30.49 -13.23 -18.97
N GLN A 5 -30.72 -14.06 -17.95
CA GLN A 5 -30.27 -13.82 -16.57
C GLN A 5 -28.78 -14.15 -16.34
N ARG A 6 -28.10 -14.80 -17.30
CA ARG A 6 -26.70 -15.24 -17.20
C ARG A 6 -25.73 -14.53 -18.15
N VAL A 7 -26.19 -13.49 -18.83
CA VAL A 7 -25.39 -12.64 -19.73
C VAL A 7 -25.07 -11.32 -19.03
N PHE A 8 -23.83 -10.86 -19.08
CA PHE A 8 -23.33 -9.68 -18.38
C PHE A 8 -22.49 -8.80 -19.30
N ASP A 9 -22.30 -7.54 -18.94
CA ASP A 9 -21.38 -6.67 -19.66
C ASP A 9 -19.94 -6.97 -19.25
N VAL A 10 -19.72 -7.10 -17.94
CA VAL A 10 -18.39 -7.37 -17.36
C VAL A 10 -18.49 -8.46 -16.31
N ALA A 11 -17.63 -9.47 -16.42
CA ALA A 11 -17.41 -10.45 -15.35
C ALA A 11 -16.10 -10.14 -14.61
N ILE A 12 -16.14 -10.18 -13.28
CA ILE A 12 -14.98 -10.00 -12.40
C ILE A 12 -14.73 -11.33 -11.67
N VAL A 13 -13.53 -11.89 -11.86
CA VAL A 13 -13.09 -13.12 -11.19
C VAL A 13 -12.26 -12.74 -9.97
N GLY A 14 -12.81 -12.94 -8.77
CA GLY A 14 -12.18 -12.59 -7.49
C GLY A 14 -12.93 -11.49 -6.73
N GLY A 15 -13.36 -11.80 -5.50
CA GLY A 15 -14.10 -10.90 -4.60
C GLY A 15 -13.23 -10.16 -3.59
N GLY A 16 -11.93 -10.01 -3.84
CA GLY A 16 -11.08 -9.16 -3.01
C GLY A 16 -11.37 -7.67 -3.20
N ILE A 17 -10.79 -6.82 -2.34
CA ILE A 17 -11.02 -5.37 -2.32
C ILE A 17 -10.98 -4.69 -3.71
N GLY A 18 -10.03 -5.06 -4.58
CA GLY A 18 -9.90 -4.49 -5.92
C GLY A 18 -11.06 -4.86 -6.85
N GLY A 19 -11.45 -6.15 -6.86
CA GLY A 19 -12.58 -6.63 -7.66
C GLY A 19 -13.92 -6.07 -7.18
N THR A 20 -14.12 -5.96 -5.86
CA THR A 20 -15.35 -5.39 -5.28
C THR A 20 -15.45 -3.88 -5.46
N MET A 21 -14.34 -3.13 -5.35
CA MET A 21 -14.33 -1.69 -5.68
C MET A 21 -14.64 -1.45 -7.14
N LEU A 22 -14.04 -2.21 -8.07
CA LEU A 22 -14.35 -2.12 -9.49
C LEU A 22 -15.81 -2.47 -9.77
N GLY A 23 -16.32 -3.55 -9.19
CA GLY A 23 -17.72 -3.96 -9.34
C GLY A 23 -18.69 -2.87 -8.90
N ALA A 24 -18.45 -2.27 -7.73
CA ALA A 24 -19.25 -1.14 -7.24
C ALA A 24 -19.23 0.06 -8.20
N VAL A 25 -18.03 0.44 -8.69
CA VAL A 25 -17.86 1.52 -9.67
C VAL A 25 -18.62 1.23 -10.96
N LEU A 26 -18.47 0.03 -11.54
CA LEU A 26 -19.12 -0.30 -12.80
C LEU A 26 -20.64 -0.36 -12.65
N ALA A 27 -21.15 -1.02 -11.60
CA ALA A 27 -22.58 -1.16 -11.37
C ALA A 27 -23.25 0.19 -11.07
N ARG A 28 -22.57 1.08 -10.32
CA ARG A 28 -23.02 2.48 -10.10
C ARG A 28 -23.28 3.23 -11.40
N HIS A 29 -22.52 2.91 -12.46
CA HIS A 29 -22.61 3.55 -13.77
C HIS A 29 -23.40 2.73 -14.80
N GLY A 30 -24.26 1.81 -14.34
CA GLY A 30 -25.22 1.09 -15.17
C GLY A 30 -24.66 -0.10 -15.94
N VAL A 31 -23.42 -0.52 -15.65
CA VAL A 31 -22.83 -1.75 -16.21
C VAL A 31 -23.41 -2.96 -15.49
N ARG A 32 -23.87 -3.97 -16.22
CA ARG A 32 -24.34 -5.23 -15.65
C ARG A 32 -23.15 -6.12 -15.28
N VAL A 33 -22.82 -6.17 -13.99
CA VAL A 33 -21.61 -6.84 -13.49
C VAL A 33 -21.94 -8.20 -12.87
N LEU A 34 -21.16 -9.22 -13.26
CA LEU A 34 -21.04 -10.50 -12.56
C LEU A 34 -19.76 -10.50 -11.72
N LEU A 35 -19.84 -10.91 -10.46
CA LEU A 35 -18.66 -11.13 -9.60
C LEU A 35 -18.65 -12.57 -9.10
N LEU A 36 -17.58 -13.30 -9.41
CA LEU A 36 -17.39 -14.70 -9.01
C LEU A 36 -16.23 -14.80 -8.02
N GLU A 37 -16.51 -15.22 -6.79
CA GLU A 37 -15.51 -15.44 -5.73
C GLU A 37 -15.47 -16.92 -5.37
N GLY A 38 -14.28 -17.53 -5.49
CA GLY A 38 -14.08 -18.96 -5.23
C GLY A 38 -14.26 -19.36 -3.77
N SER A 39 -14.12 -18.42 -2.84
CA SER A 39 -14.33 -18.59 -1.40
C SER A 39 -15.54 -17.78 -0.91
N GLY A 40 -15.66 -17.53 0.40
CA GLY A 40 -16.76 -16.73 0.98
C GLY A 40 -16.22 -15.61 1.86
N HIS A 41 -16.97 -14.52 2.01
CA HIS A 41 -16.68 -13.48 3.00
C HIS A 41 -17.37 -13.79 4.34
N PRO A 42 -16.76 -13.46 5.49
CA PRO A 42 -15.41 -12.90 5.64
C PRO A 42 -14.31 -13.94 5.38
N ARG A 43 -13.15 -13.50 4.87
CA ARG A 43 -11.98 -14.35 4.66
C ARG A 43 -10.67 -13.62 4.91
N PHE A 44 -9.64 -14.37 5.27
CA PHE A 44 -8.30 -13.82 5.38
C PHE A 44 -7.73 -13.36 4.03
N ALA A 45 -7.01 -12.24 4.06
CA ALA A 45 -6.11 -11.78 3.01
C ALA A 45 -4.98 -10.94 3.64
N ILE A 46 -3.80 -10.98 3.04
CA ILE A 46 -2.69 -10.05 3.36
C ILE A 46 -2.76 -8.79 2.50
N GLY A 47 -1.95 -7.79 2.84
CA GLY A 47 -2.01 -6.44 2.28
C GLY A 47 -2.82 -5.55 3.21
N GLU A 48 -2.26 -5.32 4.39
CA GLU A 48 -2.97 -4.79 5.55
C GLU A 48 -2.51 -3.39 5.92
N SER A 49 -1.34 -2.96 5.42
CA SER A 49 -0.82 -1.64 5.70
C SER A 49 -1.15 -0.69 4.55
N THR A 50 -1.85 0.42 4.81
CA THR A 50 -2.09 1.45 3.80
C THR A 50 -0.99 2.49 3.79
N VAL A 51 -0.86 3.24 2.71
CA VAL A 51 0.08 4.37 2.59
C VAL A 51 -0.69 5.62 2.16
N PRO A 52 -0.09 6.83 2.26
CA PRO A 52 -0.79 8.04 1.82
C PRO A 52 -1.28 7.93 0.38
N GLU A 53 -0.54 7.27 -0.52
CA GLU A 53 -1.02 7.06 -1.89
C GLU A 53 -2.26 6.14 -2.00
N THR A 54 -2.44 5.23 -1.05
CA THR A 54 -3.68 4.44 -0.94
C THR A 54 -4.82 5.34 -0.48
N THR A 55 -4.58 6.13 0.57
CA THR A 55 -5.57 7.05 1.14
C THR A 55 -6.05 8.07 0.11
N PHE A 56 -5.16 8.78 -0.58
CA PHE A 56 -5.55 9.75 -1.60
C PHE A 56 -6.14 9.08 -2.84
N GLY A 57 -5.62 7.92 -3.25
CA GLY A 57 -6.19 7.15 -4.34
C GLY A 57 -7.65 6.73 -4.07
N LEU A 58 -7.97 6.29 -2.85
CA LEU A 58 -9.34 5.93 -2.46
C LEU A 58 -10.29 7.13 -2.55
N ARG A 59 -9.82 8.32 -2.14
CA ARG A 59 -10.58 9.57 -2.30
C ARG A 59 -10.79 9.93 -3.77
N VAL A 60 -9.76 9.76 -4.61
CA VAL A 60 -9.86 9.93 -6.06
C VAL A 60 -10.94 9.00 -6.64
N LEU A 61 -10.91 7.71 -6.32
CA LEU A 61 -11.91 6.75 -6.80
C LEU A 61 -13.32 7.12 -6.35
N ALA A 62 -13.51 7.40 -5.06
CA ALA A 62 -14.80 7.75 -4.50
C ALA A 62 -15.42 8.97 -5.22
N ARG A 63 -14.61 10.00 -5.46
CA ARG A 63 -15.04 11.25 -6.11
C ARG A 63 -15.23 11.12 -7.62
N ARG A 64 -14.30 10.47 -8.32
CA ARG A 64 -14.36 10.29 -9.78
C ARG A 64 -15.59 9.49 -10.19
N TYR A 65 -15.90 8.44 -9.44
CA TYR A 65 -16.93 7.47 -9.78
C TYR A 65 -18.21 7.61 -8.96
N ASP A 66 -18.30 8.59 -8.06
CA ASP A 66 -19.47 8.81 -7.20
C ASP A 66 -19.89 7.55 -6.43
N VAL A 67 -18.90 6.95 -5.75
CA VAL A 67 -19.06 5.81 -4.84
C VAL A 67 -18.48 6.21 -3.47
N PRO A 68 -19.22 6.96 -2.65
CA PRO A 68 -18.71 7.56 -1.41
C PRO A 68 -18.16 6.55 -0.39
N GLU A 69 -18.69 5.33 -0.38
CA GLU A 69 -18.30 4.26 0.54
C GLU A 69 -16.84 3.83 0.36
N ILE A 70 -16.22 4.07 -0.80
CA ILE A 70 -14.79 3.84 -1.00
C ILE A 70 -13.96 4.78 -0.10
N GLU A 71 -14.40 6.03 0.12
CA GLU A 71 -13.70 6.98 0.99
C GLU A 71 -13.78 6.57 2.47
N HIS A 72 -14.73 5.72 2.86
CA HIS A 72 -14.75 5.14 4.21
C HIS A 72 -13.48 4.35 4.53
N LEU A 73 -12.78 3.85 3.51
CA LEU A 73 -11.54 3.10 3.71
C LEU A 73 -10.30 4.01 3.85
N ALA A 74 -10.40 5.28 3.48
CA ALA A 74 -9.24 6.13 3.23
C ALA A 74 -8.42 6.44 4.49
N THR A 75 -9.07 6.69 5.64
CA THR A 75 -8.38 7.06 6.89
C THR A 75 -8.80 6.15 8.03
N HIS A 76 -7.94 5.99 9.04
CA HIS A 76 -8.27 5.17 10.21
C HIS A 76 -9.56 5.62 10.91
N GLY A 77 -9.80 6.94 10.98
CA GLY A 77 -11.01 7.49 11.58
C GLY A 77 -12.28 7.11 10.80
N ALA A 78 -12.24 7.19 9.47
CA ALA A 78 -13.36 6.80 8.61
C ALA A 78 -13.58 5.28 8.64
N LEU A 79 -12.51 4.50 8.50
CA LEU A 79 -12.55 3.04 8.51
C LEU A 79 -13.18 2.52 9.78
N ARG A 80 -12.69 3.01 10.93
CA ARG A 80 -13.23 2.63 12.23
C ARG A 80 -14.72 2.95 12.37
N ARG A 81 -15.15 4.11 11.86
CA ARG A 81 -16.52 4.60 12.04
C ARG A 81 -17.52 3.86 11.16
N HIS A 82 -17.14 3.57 9.93
CA HIS A 82 -18.07 3.10 8.90
C HIS A 82 -17.91 1.62 8.54
N VAL A 83 -16.78 1.00 8.91
CA VAL A 83 -16.44 -0.36 8.49
C VAL A 83 -16.24 -1.28 9.68
N SER A 84 -15.17 -1.08 10.47
CA SER A 84 -14.86 -1.97 11.59
C SER A 84 -13.90 -1.32 12.59
N SER A 85 -14.15 -1.53 13.88
CA SER A 85 -13.21 -1.20 14.96
C SER A 85 -12.08 -2.22 15.12
N ASN A 86 -12.11 -3.31 14.38
CA ASN A 86 -11.02 -4.29 14.30
C ASN A 86 -9.95 -3.79 13.31
N CYS A 87 -9.36 -2.63 13.58
CA CYS A 87 -8.35 -2.04 12.71
C CYS A 87 -7.29 -1.33 13.56
N GLY A 88 -6.06 -1.32 13.06
CA GLY A 88 -4.99 -0.55 13.66
C GLY A 88 -4.89 0.84 13.04
N VAL A 89 -4.30 1.76 13.77
CA VAL A 89 -3.88 3.06 13.26
C VAL A 89 -2.47 2.95 12.69
N LYS A 90 -2.19 3.65 11.60
CA LYS A 90 -0.84 3.79 11.06
C LYS A 90 -0.46 5.27 10.98
N ARG A 91 0.41 5.69 11.89
CA ARG A 91 0.97 7.06 11.98
C ARG A 91 2.37 7.16 11.40
N ASN A 92 3.02 6.03 11.13
CA ASN A 92 4.39 5.99 10.63
C ASN A 92 4.71 4.69 9.89
N PHE A 93 5.73 4.78 9.05
CA PHE A 93 6.65 3.69 8.77
C PHE A 93 7.83 3.83 9.72
N SER A 94 8.14 2.77 10.47
CA SER A 94 9.31 2.69 11.31
C SER A 94 10.22 1.57 10.85
N PHE A 95 11.51 1.88 10.74
CA PHE A 95 12.55 0.97 10.30
C PHE A 95 13.60 0.89 11.40
N VAL A 96 13.79 -0.29 11.97
CA VAL A 96 14.73 -0.54 13.07
C VAL A 96 15.71 -1.59 12.58
N TYR A 97 16.99 -1.24 12.54
CA TYR A 97 18.04 -2.13 12.11
C TYR A 97 18.54 -2.98 13.28
N HIS A 98 18.84 -4.25 13.00
CA HIS A 98 19.32 -5.20 14.00
C HIS A 98 20.61 -5.87 13.52
N ARG A 99 21.52 -6.03 14.47
CA ARG A 99 22.74 -6.85 14.34
C ARG A 99 22.52 -8.14 15.11
N GLU A 100 22.93 -9.25 14.53
CA GLU A 100 22.70 -10.57 15.11
C GLU A 100 23.39 -10.72 16.47
N GLY A 101 22.66 -11.23 17.46
CA GLY A 101 23.14 -11.38 18.84
C GLY A 101 23.20 -10.09 19.67
N GLU A 102 22.95 -8.93 19.08
CA GLU A 102 23.03 -7.63 19.77
C GLU A 102 21.65 -7.06 20.12
N PRO A 103 21.49 -6.35 21.25
CA PRO A 103 20.30 -5.53 21.46
C PRO A 103 20.21 -4.40 20.42
N THR A 104 18.99 -3.97 20.14
CA THR A 104 18.73 -2.82 19.25
C THR A 104 19.48 -1.59 19.73
N ARG A 105 20.18 -0.93 18.80
CA ARG A 105 20.86 0.33 19.05
C ARG A 105 19.89 1.51 18.85
N PRO A 106 19.88 2.52 19.74
CA PRO A 106 18.92 3.62 19.67
C PRO A 106 19.14 4.53 18.45
N ASP A 107 20.34 4.55 17.88
CA ASP A 107 20.76 5.34 16.72
C ASP A 107 20.53 4.64 15.38
N GLU A 108 20.32 3.32 15.36
CA GLU A 108 20.10 2.54 14.13
C GLU A 108 18.60 2.33 13.83
N CYS A 109 17.83 3.43 13.82
CA CYS A 109 16.43 3.41 13.36
C CYS A 109 16.06 4.68 12.59
N THR A 110 15.16 4.56 11.61
CA THR A 110 14.55 5.69 10.89
C THR A 110 13.02 5.65 10.95
N GLN A 111 12.37 6.81 10.75
CA GLN A 111 10.91 6.90 10.70
C GLN A 111 10.45 7.84 9.59
N TYR A 112 9.37 7.45 8.91
CA TYR A 112 8.61 8.31 8.00
C TYR A 112 7.15 8.38 8.48
N PRO A 113 6.75 9.47 9.15
CA PRO A 113 5.38 9.66 9.59
C PRO A 113 4.39 9.74 8.42
N THR A 114 3.18 9.24 8.62
CA THR A 114 2.06 9.42 7.69
C THR A 114 1.36 10.75 7.99
N TRP A 115 0.37 11.13 7.18
CA TRP A 115 -0.31 12.40 7.34
C TRP A 115 -1.24 12.38 8.56
N GLY A 116 -1.22 13.43 9.38
CA GLY A 116 -2.14 13.55 10.52
C GLY A 116 -3.57 13.92 10.09
N PRO A 117 -4.53 13.95 11.03
CA PRO A 117 -5.85 14.51 10.77
C PRO A 117 -5.75 15.95 10.24
N PRO A 118 -6.62 16.36 9.30
CA PRO A 118 -7.80 15.64 8.77
C PRO A 118 -7.51 14.68 7.60
N LEU A 119 -6.29 14.69 7.04
CA LEU A 119 -5.95 14.00 5.80
C LEU A 119 -5.54 12.53 6.01
N GLY A 120 -5.16 12.18 7.23
CA GLY A 120 -4.94 10.81 7.72
C GLY A 120 -5.39 10.70 9.19
N PRO A 121 -4.80 9.81 10.01
CA PRO A 121 -3.73 8.86 9.67
C PRO A 121 -4.19 7.71 8.78
N ASP A 122 -3.21 7.01 8.22
CA ASP A 122 -3.37 5.76 7.48
C ASP A 122 -3.86 4.65 8.42
N SER A 123 -4.18 3.49 7.86
CA SER A 123 -4.79 2.36 8.58
C SER A 123 -3.97 1.09 8.47
N HIS A 124 -4.09 0.24 9.50
CA HIS A 124 -3.89 -1.18 9.36
C HIS A 124 -5.25 -1.86 9.18
N TYR A 125 -5.53 -2.30 7.96
CA TYR A 125 -6.72 -3.03 7.60
C TYR A 125 -6.71 -4.44 8.14
N PHE A 126 -7.72 -4.79 8.92
CA PHE A 126 -8.08 -6.18 9.07
C PHE A 126 -8.90 -6.63 7.87
N ARG A 127 -8.22 -7.20 6.88
CA ARG A 127 -8.74 -7.38 5.52
C ARG A 127 -10.04 -8.19 5.43
N GLN A 128 -10.31 -9.09 6.36
CA GLN A 128 -11.55 -9.86 6.31
C GLN A 128 -12.81 -9.01 6.52
N ASP A 129 -12.71 -7.96 7.34
CA ASP A 129 -13.82 -7.02 7.57
C ASP A 129 -13.91 -6.02 6.41
N VAL A 130 -12.75 -5.51 5.95
CA VAL A 130 -12.68 -4.52 4.87
C VAL A 130 -13.18 -5.08 3.54
N ASP A 131 -12.71 -6.27 3.17
CA ASP A 131 -13.12 -6.92 1.92
C ASP A 131 -14.59 -7.35 2.00
N ALA A 132 -15.06 -7.83 3.15
CA ALA A 132 -16.47 -8.13 3.34
C ALA A 132 -17.34 -6.88 3.22
N HIS A 133 -16.95 -5.75 3.80
CA HIS A 133 -17.67 -4.48 3.66
C HIS A 133 -17.77 -4.08 2.19
N MET A 134 -16.65 -4.05 1.46
CA MET A 134 -16.66 -3.67 0.05
C MET A 134 -17.43 -4.64 -0.85
N PHE A 135 -17.44 -5.94 -0.51
CA PHE A 135 -18.30 -6.91 -1.18
C PHE A 135 -19.78 -6.52 -1.05
N HIS A 136 -20.24 -6.16 0.15
CA HIS A 136 -21.62 -5.73 0.36
C HIS A 136 -21.92 -4.37 -0.30
N VAL A 137 -20.97 -3.45 -0.33
CA VAL A 137 -21.08 -2.19 -1.10
C VAL A 137 -21.31 -2.50 -2.58
N ALA A 138 -20.51 -3.38 -3.17
CA ALA A 138 -20.68 -3.79 -4.58
C ALA A 138 -22.07 -4.38 -4.85
N VAL A 139 -22.55 -5.28 -3.98
CA VAL A 139 -23.90 -5.87 -4.08
C VAL A 139 -24.98 -4.79 -3.97
N SER A 140 -24.81 -3.81 -3.08
CA SER A 140 -25.78 -2.72 -2.89
C SER A 140 -25.95 -1.83 -4.14
N TYR A 141 -24.93 -1.76 -5.00
CA TYR A 141 -24.99 -1.08 -6.30
C TYR A 141 -25.52 -1.96 -7.44
N GLY A 142 -25.89 -3.22 -7.19
CA GLY A 142 -26.51 -4.10 -8.18
C GLY A 142 -25.57 -5.13 -8.83
N VAL A 143 -24.35 -5.32 -8.29
CA VAL A 143 -23.47 -6.41 -8.75
C VAL A 143 -24.13 -7.76 -8.44
N THR A 144 -24.25 -8.62 -9.46
CA THR A 144 -24.65 -10.02 -9.27
C THR A 144 -23.45 -10.80 -8.76
N ALA A 145 -23.41 -11.10 -7.47
CA ALA A 145 -22.27 -11.75 -6.83
C ALA A 145 -22.56 -13.22 -6.45
N HIS A 146 -21.60 -14.09 -6.73
CA HIS A 146 -21.61 -15.48 -6.31
C HIS A 146 -20.32 -15.83 -5.55
N THR A 147 -20.46 -16.14 -4.26
CA THR A 147 -19.41 -16.72 -3.44
C THR A 147 -19.38 -18.24 -3.59
N HIS A 148 -18.32 -18.87 -3.10
CA HIS A 148 -18.07 -20.32 -3.21
C HIS A 148 -18.25 -20.83 -4.64
N THR A 149 -17.85 -20.01 -5.61
CA THR A 149 -18.05 -20.27 -7.04
C THR A 149 -16.71 -20.11 -7.73
N LEU A 150 -15.96 -21.21 -7.80
CA LEU A 150 -14.68 -21.21 -8.49
C LEU A 150 -14.90 -21.22 -10.00
N VAL A 151 -14.18 -20.35 -10.70
CA VAL A 151 -14.08 -20.37 -12.17
C VAL A 151 -13.01 -21.39 -12.53
N ASP A 152 -13.41 -22.47 -13.19
CA ASP A 152 -12.48 -23.49 -13.65
C ASP A 152 -11.90 -23.12 -15.01
N ASP A 153 -12.68 -22.50 -15.91
CA ASP A 153 -12.25 -22.17 -17.27
C ASP A 153 -12.90 -20.88 -17.79
N VAL A 154 -12.25 -20.23 -18.75
CA VAL A 154 -12.78 -19.05 -19.46
C VAL A 154 -12.49 -19.22 -20.94
N LYS A 155 -13.55 -19.24 -21.76
CA LYS A 155 -13.47 -19.39 -23.21
C LYS A 155 -13.75 -18.05 -23.86
N PHE A 156 -12.79 -17.55 -24.63
CA PHE A 156 -12.93 -16.27 -25.32
C PHE A 156 -13.49 -16.47 -26.72
N GLU A 157 -14.47 -15.66 -27.08
CA GLU A 157 -15.11 -15.59 -28.39
C GLU A 157 -14.96 -14.16 -28.96
N GLU A 158 -15.31 -13.94 -30.24
CA GLU A 158 -15.15 -12.63 -30.89
C GLU A 158 -15.96 -11.50 -30.20
N ASP A 159 -17.13 -11.83 -29.68
CA ASP A 159 -18.07 -10.90 -29.07
C ASP A 159 -18.15 -10.99 -27.54
N GLY A 160 -17.30 -11.78 -26.89
CA GLY A 160 -17.28 -11.90 -25.43
C GLY A 160 -16.48 -13.08 -24.89
N ALA A 161 -16.90 -13.56 -23.73
CA ALA A 161 -16.32 -14.73 -23.08
C ALA A 161 -17.37 -15.53 -22.31
N THR A 162 -17.20 -16.85 -22.31
CA THR A 162 -17.95 -17.79 -21.48
C THR A 162 -17.11 -18.23 -20.28
N LEU A 163 -17.54 -17.87 -19.06
CA LEU A 163 -16.94 -18.32 -17.80
C LEU A 163 -17.59 -19.62 -17.36
N VAL A 164 -16.80 -20.68 -17.23
CA VAL A 164 -17.23 -21.99 -16.76
C VAL A 164 -16.88 -22.12 -15.28
N THR A 165 -17.91 -22.28 -14.45
CA THR A 165 -17.74 -22.46 -13.01
C THR A 165 -17.82 -23.93 -12.63
N ARG A 166 -17.23 -24.27 -11.49
CA ARG A 166 -17.22 -25.64 -10.97
C ARG A 166 -18.61 -26.22 -10.74
N ASP A 167 -19.47 -25.45 -10.06
CA ASP A 167 -20.74 -25.95 -9.52
C ASP A 167 -21.98 -25.15 -9.94
N ARG A 168 -21.81 -24.03 -10.67
CA ARG A 168 -22.93 -23.14 -11.06
C ARG A 168 -23.18 -23.08 -12.57
N GLY A 169 -22.52 -23.95 -13.33
CA GLY A 169 -22.57 -23.96 -14.79
C GLY A 169 -21.83 -22.77 -15.39
N SER A 170 -22.33 -22.26 -16.51
CA SER A 170 -21.64 -21.19 -17.26
C SER A 170 -22.37 -19.86 -17.18
N PHE A 171 -21.58 -18.78 -17.33
CA PHE A 171 -22.04 -17.40 -17.48
C PHE A 171 -21.35 -16.76 -18.70
N ARG A 172 -21.99 -15.81 -19.35
CA ARG A 172 -21.42 -15.08 -20.50
C ARG A 172 -21.18 -13.62 -20.11
N ALA A 173 -20.08 -13.04 -20.55
CA ALA A 173 -19.81 -11.62 -20.39
C ALA A 173 -19.13 -11.01 -21.63
N SER A 174 -19.35 -9.73 -21.91
CA SER A 174 -18.67 -9.02 -23.00
C SER A 174 -17.19 -8.74 -22.71
N TYR A 175 -16.79 -8.74 -21.44
CA TYR A 175 -15.40 -8.55 -21.01
C TYR A 175 -15.13 -9.22 -19.66
N VAL A 176 -13.91 -9.71 -19.44
CA VAL A 176 -13.49 -10.38 -18.19
C VAL A 176 -12.36 -9.63 -17.51
N VAL A 177 -12.52 -9.33 -16.23
CA VAL A 177 -11.47 -8.77 -15.37
C VAL A 177 -11.04 -9.82 -14.35
N ASP A 178 -9.79 -10.26 -14.40
CA ASP A 178 -9.24 -11.14 -13.39
C ASP A 178 -8.67 -10.34 -12.22
N ALA A 179 -9.34 -10.46 -11.07
CA ALA A 179 -9.00 -9.87 -9.78
C ALA A 179 -8.57 -10.94 -8.75
N GLY A 180 -8.19 -12.15 -9.21
CA GLY A 180 -7.88 -13.31 -8.38
C GLY A 180 -6.55 -13.25 -7.61
N GLY A 181 -5.77 -12.17 -7.78
CA GLY A 181 -4.47 -12.00 -7.14
C GLY A 181 -3.49 -13.10 -7.56
N MET A 182 -2.70 -13.60 -6.60
CA MET A 182 -1.74 -14.69 -6.86
C MET A 182 -2.37 -15.95 -7.46
N ARG A 183 -3.67 -16.17 -7.24
CA ARG A 183 -4.42 -17.33 -7.75
C ARG A 183 -5.34 -16.96 -8.92
N ALA A 184 -5.00 -15.89 -9.64
CA ALA A 184 -5.66 -15.51 -10.88
C ALA A 184 -5.69 -16.68 -11.88
N VAL A 185 -6.81 -16.84 -12.57
CA VAL A 185 -7.09 -17.98 -13.44
C VAL A 185 -6.60 -17.70 -14.86
N LEU A 186 -6.79 -16.48 -15.36
CA LEU A 186 -6.43 -16.10 -16.73
C LEU A 186 -4.93 -16.24 -17.03
N PRO A 187 -3.99 -15.87 -16.14
CA PRO A 187 -2.56 -15.99 -16.43
C PRO A 187 -2.10 -17.42 -16.74
N GLU A 188 -2.64 -18.40 -16.01
CA GLU A 188 -2.34 -19.82 -16.24
C GLU A 188 -3.02 -20.31 -17.53
N ARG A 189 -4.32 -20.01 -17.68
CA ARG A 189 -5.14 -20.49 -18.81
C ARG A 189 -4.67 -19.97 -20.17
N LEU A 190 -4.21 -18.72 -20.21
CA LEU A 190 -3.76 -18.07 -21.42
C LEU A 190 -2.24 -18.18 -21.64
N GLY A 191 -1.53 -18.94 -20.80
CA GLY A 191 -0.07 -19.11 -20.90
C GLY A 191 0.70 -17.78 -20.74
N LEU A 192 0.15 -16.85 -19.95
CA LEU A 192 0.73 -15.51 -19.77
C LEU A 192 1.82 -15.52 -18.71
N ARG A 193 1.81 -16.47 -17.76
CA ARG A 193 2.88 -16.56 -16.75
C ARG A 193 4.24 -16.69 -17.41
N GLN A 194 5.20 -15.99 -16.86
CA GLN A 194 6.60 -16.06 -17.25
C GLN A 194 7.49 -16.17 -16.02
N GLU A 195 8.74 -16.55 -16.23
CA GLU A 195 9.75 -16.37 -15.20
C GLU A 195 9.79 -14.88 -14.81
N PRO A 196 9.60 -14.53 -13.52
CA PRO A 196 9.58 -13.16 -13.07
C PRO A 196 10.89 -12.46 -13.44
N PRO A 197 10.86 -11.40 -14.28
CA PRO A 197 12.04 -10.71 -14.79
C PRO A 197 12.57 -9.70 -13.77
N TYR A 198 12.44 -10.03 -12.48
CA TYR A 198 12.66 -9.16 -11.35
C TYR A 198 13.98 -9.50 -10.66
N ARG A 199 14.73 -8.46 -10.28
CA ARG A 199 15.96 -8.55 -9.48
C ARG A 199 15.68 -9.01 -8.06
N THR A 200 14.51 -8.64 -7.53
CA THR A 200 14.06 -9.06 -6.21
C THR A 200 13.80 -10.56 -6.23
N ARG A 201 14.42 -11.24 -5.25
CA ARG A 201 14.33 -12.68 -5.02
C ARG A 201 14.08 -12.89 -3.55
N SER A 202 12.83 -12.76 -3.11
CA SER A 202 12.46 -12.92 -1.71
C SER A 202 11.41 -13.99 -1.52
N ARG A 203 11.36 -14.53 -0.31
CA ARG A 203 10.34 -15.43 0.20
C ARG A 203 9.79 -14.92 1.52
N THR A 204 8.62 -15.40 1.93
CA THR A 204 7.92 -14.88 3.10
C THR A 204 7.41 -16.01 3.99
N ILE A 205 7.50 -15.82 5.31
CA ILE A 205 6.78 -16.61 6.31
C ILE A 205 5.91 -15.68 7.13
N PHE A 206 4.61 -15.96 7.28
CA PHE A 206 3.70 -15.05 7.98
C PHE A 206 2.52 -15.73 8.68
N THR A 207 1.97 -15.03 9.67
CA THR A 207 0.78 -15.42 10.43
C THR A 207 0.15 -14.19 11.11
N HIS A 208 -0.97 -14.39 11.83
CA HIS A 208 -1.44 -13.43 12.83
C HIS A 208 -1.17 -13.99 14.22
N MET A 209 -0.83 -13.11 15.14
CA MET A 209 -0.56 -13.44 16.52
C MET A 209 -1.41 -12.62 17.48
N VAL A 210 -1.59 -13.15 18.68
CA VAL A 210 -1.97 -12.39 19.88
C VAL A 210 -0.74 -12.17 20.75
N ASP A 211 -0.85 -11.31 21.75
CA ASP A 211 0.18 -11.08 22.78
C ASP A 211 1.55 -10.58 22.27
N VAL A 212 1.65 -10.12 21.02
CA VAL A 212 2.84 -9.40 20.51
C VAL A 212 3.00 -8.11 21.30
N ARG A 213 4.14 -7.93 21.99
CA ARG A 213 4.33 -6.73 22.82
C ARG A 213 4.53 -5.48 21.92
N PRO A 214 4.00 -4.31 22.30
CA PRO A 214 4.37 -3.05 21.66
C PRO A 214 5.89 -2.87 21.72
N PHE A 215 6.53 -2.56 20.59
CA PHE A 215 8.00 -2.45 20.53
C PHE A 215 8.52 -1.35 21.45
N ASP A 216 7.73 -0.28 21.66
CA ASP A 216 8.00 0.81 22.61
C ASP A 216 8.20 0.34 24.07
N ARG A 217 7.86 -0.91 24.42
CA ARG A 217 8.12 -1.52 25.74
C ARG A 217 9.46 -2.25 25.83
N VAL A 218 10.09 -2.59 24.70
CA VAL A 218 11.32 -3.41 24.64
C VAL A 218 12.46 -2.75 23.85
N ALA A 219 12.15 -1.69 23.11
CA ALA A 219 13.09 -0.80 22.45
C ALA A 219 13.84 0.07 23.48
N PRO A 220 14.97 0.69 23.08
CA PRO A 220 15.56 1.77 23.85
C PRO A 220 14.52 2.87 24.18
N PRO A 221 14.66 3.59 25.31
CA PRO A 221 13.79 4.71 25.66
C PRO A 221 13.74 5.81 24.59
N ARG A 222 12.60 6.51 24.50
CA ARG A 222 12.40 7.67 23.59
C ARG A 222 13.50 8.72 23.66
N ALA A 223 14.00 9.00 24.86
CA ALA A 223 15.07 9.98 25.06
C ALA A 223 16.36 9.61 24.32
N GLU A 224 16.59 8.32 24.05
CA GLU A 224 17.77 7.82 23.34
C GLU A 224 17.53 7.75 21.83
N HIS A 225 16.40 7.19 21.39
CA HIS A 225 16.15 7.01 19.95
C HIS A 225 15.55 8.23 19.24
N GLY A 226 14.98 9.19 19.97
CA GLY A 226 14.53 10.49 19.43
C GLY A 226 13.35 10.46 18.44
N MET A 227 12.73 9.31 18.16
CA MET A 227 11.66 9.21 17.15
C MET A 227 10.40 9.97 17.59
N PRO A 228 9.71 10.65 16.65
CA PRO A 228 8.59 11.53 16.99
C PRO A 228 7.26 10.80 17.20
N SER A 229 7.12 9.56 16.73
CA SER A 229 5.92 8.72 16.89
C SER A 229 6.27 7.37 17.52
N PRO A 230 5.41 6.80 18.37
CA PRO A 230 5.60 5.44 18.89
C PRO A 230 5.73 4.42 17.76
N PHE A 231 6.68 3.50 17.88
CA PHE A 231 6.92 2.45 16.89
C PHE A 231 5.68 1.58 16.67
N SER A 232 4.95 1.30 17.75
CA SER A 232 3.78 0.42 17.74
C SER A 232 2.54 1.06 17.12
N GLN A 233 2.55 2.36 16.86
CA GLN A 233 1.44 3.07 16.20
C GLN A 233 1.63 3.21 14.68
N GLY A 234 2.49 2.39 14.09
CA GLY A 234 2.74 2.36 12.66
C GLY A 234 3.14 0.96 12.20
N THR A 235 3.57 0.87 10.95
CA THR A 235 4.17 -0.36 10.41
C THR A 235 5.62 -0.42 10.82
N LEU A 236 5.95 -1.38 11.68
CA LEU A 236 7.31 -1.60 12.15
C LEU A 236 8.02 -2.63 11.27
N HIS A 237 9.21 -2.27 10.80
CA HIS A 237 10.09 -3.07 9.99
C HIS A 237 11.37 -3.35 10.78
N HIS A 238 11.53 -4.57 11.27
CA HIS A 238 12.79 -5.02 11.88
C HIS A 238 13.71 -5.52 10.79
N MET A 239 14.66 -4.70 10.37
CA MET A 239 15.56 -5.01 9.27
C MET A 239 16.86 -5.65 9.78
N PHE A 240 17.42 -6.52 8.96
CA PHE A 240 18.73 -7.12 9.17
C PHE A 240 19.31 -7.50 7.80
N LYS A 241 20.59 -7.86 7.77
CA LYS A 241 21.23 -8.27 6.52
C LYS A 241 20.48 -9.43 5.86
N GLY A 242 19.97 -9.18 4.65
CA GLY A 242 19.23 -10.13 3.83
C GLY A 242 17.78 -10.40 4.24
N GLY A 243 17.17 -9.60 5.12
CA GLY A 243 15.77 -9.81 5.47
C GLY A 243 15.18 -8.76 6.41
N TRP A 244 13.87 -8.89 6.63
CA TRP A 244 13.15 -8.00 7.53
C TRP A 244 11.88 -8.64 8.07
N PHE A 245 11.46 -8.25 9.28
CA PHE A 245 10.14 -8.59 9.80
C PHE A 245 9.18 -7.42 9.67
N TRP A 246 7.92 -7.69 9.37
CA TRP A 246 6.85 -6.74 9.65
C TRP A 246 6.17 -7.06 10.98
N VAL A 247 5.78 -5.99 11.69
CA VAL A 247 4.85 -6.05 12.82
C VAL A 247 3.77 -4.99 12.60
N ILE A 248 2.56 -5.46 12.30
CA ILE A 248 1.39 -4.65 11.93
C ILE A 248 0.29 -4.92 12.97
N PRO A 249 0.26 -4.16 14.08
CA PRO A 249 -0.75 -4.35 15.11
C PRO A 249 -2.11 -3.81 14.67
N PHE A 250 -3.18 -4.54 14.97
CA PHE A 250 -4.56 -4.05 14.87
C PHE A 250 -5.06 -3.50 16.21
N ASP A 251 -4.35 -3.75 17.31
CA ASP A 251 -4.70 -3.39 18.68
C ASP A 251 -4.02 -2.09 19.18
N ASN A 252 -3.36 -1.34 18.29
CA ASN A 252 -2.51 -0.20 18.63
C ASN A 252 -3.21 1.15 18.78
N HIS A 253 -4.54 1.14 18.79
CA HIS A 253 -5.37 2.32 19.02
C HIS A 253 -6.32 2.08 20.18
N SER A 254 -6.51 3.11 21.00
CA SER A 254 -7.26 3.02 22.26
C SER A 254 -8.72 2.56 22.09
N THR A 255 -9.27 2.74 20.90
CA THR A 255 -10.65 2.40 20.54
C THR A 255 -10.74 1.20 19.59
N SER A 256 -9.63 0.51 19.34
CA SER A 256 -9.63 -0.76 18.64
C SER A 256 -10.26 -1.84 19.52
N THR A 257 -10.95 -2.78 18.88
CA THR A 257 -11.49 -3.99 19.53
C THR A 257 -10.68 -5.23 19.20
N SER A 258 -9.58 -5.08 18.47
CA SER A 258 -8.70 -6.19 18.11
C SER A 258 -7.72 -6.50 19.23
N GLU A 259 -7.30 -7.76 19.30
CA GLU A 259 -6.12 -8.22 20.06
C GLU A 259 -5.03 -8.76 19.12
N LEU A 260 -5.26 -8.64 17.80
CA LEU A 260 -4.45 -9.29 16.80
C LEU A 260 -3.32 -8.38 16.31
N CYS A 261 -2.23 -9.01 15.89
CA CYS A 261 -1.14 -8.39 15.18
C CYS A 261 -0.75 -9.27 14.00
N SER A 262 -0.70 -8.69 12.80
CA SER A 262 -0.13 -9.33 11.63
C SER A 262 1.39 -9.29 11.71
N VAL A 263 2.02 -10.44 11.51
CA VAL A 263 3.47 -10.59 11.62
C VAL A 263 4.00 -11.49 10.51
N GLY A 264 5.16 -11.15 10.01
CA GLY A 264 5.84 -11.96 9.00
C GLY A 264 7.29 -11.60 8.89
N VAL A 265 8.06 -12.50 8.29
CA VAL A 265 9.46 -12.30 7.93
C VAL A 265 9.62 -12.50 6.43
N ASN A 266 10.30 -11.56 5.82
CA ASN A 266 10.70 -11.56 4.42
C ASN A 266 12.21 -11.78 4.35
N LEU A 267 12.61 -12.70 3.49
CA LEU A 267 13.98 -13.21 3.42
C LEU A 267 14.46 -13.19 1.97
N ASP A 268 15.66 -12.64 1.76
CA ASP A 268 16.40 -12.77 0.51
C ASP A 268 16.70 -14.25 0.26
N LEU A 269 16.20 -14.79 -0.84
CA LEU A 269 16.34 -16.20 -1.21
C LEU A 269 17.79 -16.62 -1.43
N ASP A 270 18.64 -15.68 -1.87
CA ASP A 270 20.04 -16.00 -2.15
C ASP A 270 20.86 -16.12 -0.84
N GLN A 271 20.38 -15.51 0.25
CA GLN A 271 21.00 -15.59 1.59
C GLN A 271 20.33 -16.60 2.51
N TYR A 272 19.00 -16.72 2.43
CA TYR A 272 18.17 -17.57 3.28
C TYR A 272 17.24 -18.41 2.41
N PRO A 273 17.78 -19.42 1.71
CA PRO A 273 16.97 -20.33 0.91
C PRO A 273 15.98 -21.07 1.81
N ARG A 274 14.84 -21.47 1.23
CA ARG A 274 13.84 -22.23 1.97
C ARG A 274 14.43 -23.60 2.36
N PRO A 275 14.43 -23.97 3.66
CA PRO A 275 14.84 -25.30 4.09
C PRO A 275 13.77 -26.34 3.71
N ASP A 276 14.21 -27.53 3.28
CA ASP A 276 13.29 -28.61 2.87
C ASP A 276 12.54 -29.25 4.05
N ASP A 277 13.24 -29.46 5.17
CA ASP A 277 12.75 -30.27 6.30
C ASP A 277 12.45 -29.48 7.58
N VAL A 278 12.25 -28.16 7.48
CA VAL A 278 11.96 -27.30 8.65
C VAL A 278 10.53 -26.74 8.55
N PRO A 279 9.67 -27.00 9.55
CA PRO A 279 8.35 -26.37 9.61
C PRO A 279 8.44 -24.84 9.63
N ALA A 280 7.53 -24.17 8.92
CA ALA A 280 7.50 -22.71 8.78
C ALA A 280 7.50 -21.98 10.13
N GLU A 281 6.79 -22.51 11.12
CA GLU A 281 6.78 -21.97 12.49
C GLU A 281 8.18 -22.03 13.13
N GLU A 282 8.83 -23.18 13.04
CA GLU A 282 10.16 -23.38 13.63
C GLU A 282 11.17 -22.42 12.99
N GLU A 283 11.15 -22.31 11.66
CA GLU A 283 12.01 -21.38 10.92
C GLU A 283 11.75 -19.92 11.31
N PHE A 284 10.49 -19.50 11.37
CA PHE A 284 10.12 -18.14 11.82
C PHE A 284 10.75 -17.85 13.19
N TRP A 285 10.61 -18.76 14.14
CA TRP A 285 11.18 -18.59 15.47
C TRP A 285 12.71 -18.68 15.50
N ARG A 286 13.35 -19.44 14.61
CA ARG A 286 14.82 -19.40 14.43
C ARG A 286 15.27 -17.98 14.05
N HIS A 287 14.60 -17.33 13.10
CA HIS A 287 14.91 -15.95 12.74
C HIS A 287 14.64 -14.97 13.89
N VAL A 288 13.52 -15.09 14.61
CA VAL A 288 13.21 -14.22 15.75
C VAL A 288 14.29 -14.28 16.84
N ARG A 289 14.80 -15.48 17.15
CA ARG A 289 15.80 -15.70 18.21
C ARG A 289 17.18 -15.10 17.90
N ARG A 290 17.49 -14.81 16.63
CA ARG A 290 18.75 -14.16 16.23
C ARG A 290 18.88 -12.74 16.78
N PHE A 291 17.76 -12.08 17.09
CA PHE A 291 17.73 -10.66 17.45
C PHE A 291 17.09 -10.46 18.84
N PRO A 292 17.89 -10.22 19.90
CA PRO A 292 17.41 -10.13 21.29
C PRO A 292 16.20 -9.22 21.52
N SER A 293 16.15 -8.03 20.91
CA SER A 293 15.00 -7.12 21.05
C SER A 293 13.73 -7.64 20.37
N VAL A 294 13.87 -8.27 19.20
CA VAL A 294 12.75 -8.92 18.50
C VAL A 294 12.27 -10.11 19.33
N ALA A 295 13.17 -10.99 19.78
CA ALA A 295 12.82 -12.09 20.68
C ALA A 295 12.06 -11.61 21.94
N ARG A 296 12.49 -10.50 22.55
CA ARG A 296 11.72 -9.88 23.65
C ARG A 296 10.35 -9.39 23.19
N GLN A 297 10.22 -8.76 22.03
CA GLN A 297 8.90 -8.34 21.55
C GLN A 297 7.92 -9.52 21.42
N PHE A 298 8.42 -10.67 20.98
CA PHE A 298 7.63 -11.88 20.71
C PHE A 298 7.58 -12.90 21.87
N GLU A 299 8.20 -12.66 23.03
CA GLU A 299 8.32 -13.63 24.14
C GLU A 299 7.00 -14.29 24.55
N ARG A 300 5.89 -13.55 24.49
CA ARG A 300 4.54 -14.03 24.85
C ARG A 300 3.63 -14.26 23.64
N ALA A 301 4.11 -13.92 22.44
CA ALA A 301 3.31 -13.94 21.24
C ALA A 301 2.94 -15.38 20.85
N ARG A 302 1.71 -15.57 20.37
CA ARG A 302 1.19 -16.89 19.95
C ARG A 302 0.45 -16.73 18.64
N SER A 303 0.69 -17.64 17.70
CA SER A 303 -0.06 -17.68 16.44
C SER A 303 -1.52 -18.03 16.71
N VAL A 304 -2.44 -17.35 16.03
CA VAL A 304 -3.88 -17.67 16.04
C VAL A 304 -4.35 -18.27 14.71
N ARG A 305 -3.40 -18.59 13.84
CA ARG A 305 -3.61 -19.24 12.56
C ARG A 305 -2.33 -19.94 12.11
N PRO A 306 -2.43 -20.92 11.20
CA PRO A 306 -1.26 -21.57 10.62
C PRO A 306 -0.29 -20.56 10.00
N TYR A 307 1.00 -20.84 10.11
CA TYR A 307 2.01 -20.13 9.36
C TYR A 307 1.91 -20.47 7.88
N VAL A 308 1.99 -19.45 7.03
CA VAL A 308 2.14 -19.60 5.59
C VAL A 308 3.60 -19.34 5.25
N SER A 309 4.26 -20.28 4.58
CA SER A 309 5.59 -20.09 4.01
C SER A 309 5.50 -20.17 2.50
N THR A 310 6.16 -19.23 1.81
CA THR A 310 6.25 -19.21 0.35
C THR A 310 7.62 -19.69 -0.12
N ASP A 311 7.68 -20.12 -1.38
CA ASP A 311 8.91 -20.10 -2.17
C ASP A 311 9.19 -18.65 -2.62
N ARG A 312 9.71 -18.45 -3.83
CA ARG A 312 9.84 -17.11 -4.43
C ARG A 312 8.48 -16.43 -4.51
N THR A 313 8.35 -15.29 -3.83
CA THR A 313 7.09 -14.55 -3.77
C THR A 313 6.80 -13.80 -5.07
N GLN A 314 7.85 -13.43 -5.81
CA GLN A 314 7.70 -12.72 -7.08
C GLN A 314 7.13 -13.63 -8.17
N PHE A 315 6.18 -13.11 -8.94
CA PHE A 315 5.67 -13.71 -10.17
C PHE A 315 5.34 -12.60 -11.17
N ALA A 316 5.24 -12.96 -12.45
CA ALA A 316 4.91 -12.02 -13.51
C ALA A 316 4.09 -12.68 -14.62
N SER A 317 3.24 -11.88 -15.26
CA SER A 317 2.63 -12.21 -16.55
C SER A 317 3.32 -11.44 -17.68
N GLN A 318 3.24 -11.92 -18.91
CA GLN A 318 3.76 -11.22 -20.09
C GLN A 318 2.91 -10.01 -20.46
N LYS A 319 1.59 -10.13 -20.28
CA LYS A 319 0.60 -9.11 -20.60
C LYS A 319 -0.41 -8.97 -19.47
N VAL A 320 -0.97 -7.78 -19.36
CA VAL A 320 -2.05 -7.40 -18.42
C VAL A 320 -3.37 -7.28 -19.16
N VAL A 321 -3.34 -7.07 -20.48
CA VAL A 321 -4.52 -6.83 -21.31
C VAL A 321 -4.46 -7.71 -22.56
N GLY A 322 -5.60 -8.22 -22.98
CA GLY A 322 -5.81 -8.80 -24.30
C GLY A 322 -7.24 -8.62 -24.78
N ASP A 323 -7.58 -9.33 -25.84
CA ASP A 323 -8.91 -9.26 -26.42
C ASP A 323 -9.95 -9.83 -25.44
N ARG A 324 -10.95 -9.02 -25.08
CA ARG A 324 -12.01 -9.34 -24.12
C ARG A 324 -11.56 -9.62 -22.68
N TRP A 325 -10.32 -9.32 -22.28
CA TRP A 325 -9.88 -9.46 -20.89
C TRP A 325 -8.80 -8.49 -20.43
N CYS A 326 -8.78 -8.25 -19.11
CA CYS A 326 -7.62 -7.66 -18.44
C CYS A 326 -7.39 -8.26 -17.05
N LEU A 327 -6.19 -8.06 -16.52
CA LEU A 327 -5.78 -8.43 -15.17
C LEU A 327 -5.73 -7.18 -14.30
N LEU A 328 -6.22 -7.28 -13.06
CA LEU A 328 -5.81 -6.31 -12.04
C LEU A 328 -4.32 -6.51 -11.70
N PRO A 329 -3.61 -5.48 -11.18
CA PRO A 329 -2.16 -5.53 -11.04
C PRO A 329 -1.62 -6.77 -10.32
N HIS A 330 -2.22 -7.15 -9.18
CA HIS A 330 -1.78 -8.32 -8.41
C HIS A 330 -2.23 -9.67 -8.96
N ALA A 331 -3.09 -9.68 -9.98
CA ALA A 331 -3.31 -10.87 -10.80
C ALA A 331 -2.16 -11.07 -11.80
N SER A 332 -1.52 -9.98 -12.23
CA SER A 332 -0.40 -10.00 -13.18
C SER A 332 0.95 -10.19 -12.51
N ASP A 333 1.29 -9.41 -11.49
CA ASP A 333 2.62 -9.43 -10.88
C ASP A 333 2.60 -9.15 -9.38
N PHE A 334 3.70 -9.51 -8.71
CA PHE A 334 3.97 -9.14 -7.33
C PHE A 334 5.48 -9.01 -7.10
N ILE A 335 5.88 -8.07 -6.23
CA ILE A 335 7.29 -7.88 -5.83
C ILE A 335 7.48 -8.30 -4.37
N ASP A 336 7.18 -7.43 -3.42
CA ASP A 336 7.44 -7.67 -2.00
C ASP A 336 6.49 -6.79 -1.16
N PRO A 337 6.10 -7.19 0.06
CA PRO A 337 5.29 -6.37 0.94
C PRO A 337 5.98 -5.07 1.43
N LEU A 338 7.31 -4.93 1.26
CA LEU A 338 8.05 -3.73 1.66
C LEU A 338 7.46 -2.47 1.00
N PHE A 339 7.33 -1.40 1.79
CA PHE A 339 6.67 -0.13 1.42
C PHE A 339 5.15 -0.20 1.15
N SER A 340 4.53 -1.37 1.28
CA SER A 340 3.06 -1.52 1.24
C SER A 340 2.39 -0.95 -0.01
N SER A 341 3.05 -1.08 -1.17
CA SER A 341 2.63 -0.47 -2.42
C SER A 341 1.40 -1.09 -3.07
N GLY A 342 1.08 -2.34 -2.72
CA GLY A 342 0.11 -3.13 -3.48
C GLY A 342 -1.29 -2.52 -3.56
N LEU A 343 -1.80 -1.97 -2.46
CA LEU A 343 -3.12 -1.32 -2.46
C LEU A 343 -3.09 -0.02 -3.27
N ALA A 344 -2.05 0.80 -3.16
CA ALA A 344 -1.90 2.01 -3.96
C ALA A 344 -1.86 1.70 -5.47
N VAL A 345 -1.12 0.66 -5.88
CA VAL A 345 -1.07 0.20 -7.28
C VAL A 345 -2.45 -0.23 -7.76
N THR A 346 -3.18 -1.00 -6.94
CA THR A 346 -4.54 -1.45 -7.27
C THR A 346 -5.48 -0.28 -7.48
N VAL A 347 -5.53 0.64 -6.51
CA VAL A 347 -6.43 1.80 -6.53
C VAL A 347 -6.18 2.70 -7.74
N MET A 348 -4.92 2.95 -8.10
CA MET A 348 -4.60 3.73 -9.29
C MET A 348 -4.88 3.00 -10.61
N ALA A 349 -4.72 1.67 -10.65
CA ALA A 349 -5.17 0.89 -11.80
C ALA A 349 -6.70 0.98 -11.97
N LEU A 350 -7.46 0.92 -10.88
CA LEU A 350 -8.92 1.12 -10.93
C LEU A 350 -9.30 2.51 -11.39
N ASN A 351 -8.52 3.54 -11.04
CA ASN A 351 -8.75 4.90 -11.52
C ASN A 351 -8.71 4.96 -13.05
N ALA A 352 -7.78 4.23 -13.67
CA ALA A 352 -7.67 4.18 -15.12
C ALA A 352 -8.66 3.18 -15.77
N LEU A 353 -8.95 2.05 -15.13
CA LEU A 353 -9.77 0.98 -15.68
C LEU A 353 -11.27 1.32 -15.68
N GLY A 354 -11.77 1.94 -14.61
CA GLY A 354 -13.21 2.16 -14.41
C GLY A 354 -13.88 2.90 -15.57
N HIS A 355 -13.39 4.10 -15.91
CA HIS A 355 -13.98 4.92 -16.99
C HIS A 355 -13.81 4.27 -18.37
N ARG A 356 -12.71 3.54 -18.59
CA ARG A 356 -12.47 2.81 -19.84
C ARG A 356 -13.50 1.71 -20.06
N LEU A 357 -13.80 0.93 -19.02
CA LEU A 357 -14.83 -0.12 -19.09
C LEU A 357 -16.23 0.46 -19.22
N ILE A 358 -16.57 1.52 -18.47
CA ILE A 358 -17.87 2.20 -18.58
C ILE A 358 -18.10 2.66 -20.03
N GLU A 359 -17.09 3.30 -20.65
CA GLU A 359 -17.23 3.76 -22.02
C GLU A 359 -17.19 2.63 -23.05
N ALA A 360 -16.40 1.57 -22.81
CA ALA A 360 -16.36 0.38 -23.66
C ALA A 360 -17.73 -0.28 -23.74
N VAL A 361 -18.41 -0.46 -22.59
CA VAL A 361 -19.77 -1.03 -22.51
C VAL A 361 -20.76 -0.12 -23.23
N ARG A 362 -20.73 1.19 -22.96
CA ARG A 362 -21.64 2.16 -23.61
C ARG A 362 -21.53 2.16 -25.13
N ARG A 363 -20.32 2.01 -25.67
CA ARG A 363 -20.06 2.02 -27.12
C ARG A 363 -20.07 0.63 -27.76
N ASN A 364 -20.18 -0.43 -26.95
CA ASN A 364 -19.90 -1.80 -27.36
C ASN A 364 -18.54 -1.94 -28.08
N ASP A 365 -17.51 -1.27 -27.55
CA ASP A 365 -16.17 -1.20 -28.13
C ASP A 365 -15.12 -1.59 -27.10
N PHE A 366 -14.68 -2.85 -27.19
CA PHE A 366 -13.73 -3.48 -26.29
C PHE A 366 -12.35 -3.68 -26.94
N ASP A 367 -12.00 -2.88 -27.94
CA ASP A 367 -10.70 -2.94 -28.59
C ASP A 367 -9.57 -2.90 -27.54
N THR A 368 -8.62 -3.82 -27.68
CA THR A 368 -7.46 -3.96 -26.79
C THR A 368 -6.69 -2.64 -26.64
N ALA A 369 -6.61 -1.81 -27.69
CA ALA A 369 -5.91 -0.53 -27.69
C ALA A 369 -6.47 0.44 -26.64
N ARG A 370 -7.77 0.38 -26.33
CA ARG A 370 -8.42 1.20 -25.27
C ARG A 370 -7.79 0.95 -23.91
N PHE A 371 -7.36 -0.29 -23.68
CA PHE A 371 -6.86 -0.76 -22.39
C PHE A 371 -5.32 -0.83 -22.34
N ALA A 372 -4.61 -0.60 -23.45
CA ALA A 372 -3.15 -0.66 -23.54
C ALA A 372 -2.41 0.17 -22.47
N TYR A 373 -3.00 1.29 -22.03
CA TYR A 373 -2.50 2.08 -20.90
C TYR A 373 -2.22 1.22 -19.66
N LEU A 374 -3.14 0.30 -19.30
CA LEU A 374 -3.03 -0.52 -18.10
C LEU A 374 -1.84 -1.47 -18.17
N ASP A 375 -1.56 -2.03 -19.34
CA ASP A 375 -0.41 -2.90 -19.56
C ASP A 375 0.91 -2.13 -19.33
N HIS A 376 1.09 -1.03 -20.06
CA HIS A 376 2.29 -0.20 -19.95
C HIS A 376 2.48 0.34 -18.53
N TRP A 377 1.41 0.86 -17.93
CA TRP A 377 1.45 1.45 -16.59
C TRP A 377 1.78 0.40 -15.53
N THR A 378 1.08 -0.74 -15.53
CA THR A 378 1.29 -1.82 -14.54
C THR A 378 2.71 -2.36 -14.61
N LYS A 379 3.22 -2.64 -15.82
CA LYS A 379 4.60 -3.13 -15.99
C LYS A 379 5.65 -2.10 -15.60
N ARG A 380 5.41 -0.81 -15.85
CA ARG A 380 6.30 0.26 -15.37
C ARG A 380 6.30 0.33 -13.85
N MET A 381 5.14 0.24 -13.20
CA MET A 381 5.06 0.29 -11.73
C MET A 381 5.79 -0.89 -11.08
N PHE A 382 5.62 -2.11 -11.59
CA PHE A 382 6.29 -3.27 -11.00
C PHE A 382 7.80 -3.28 -11.24
N ARG A 383 8.30 -2.78 -12.38
CA ARG A 383 9.75 -2.55 -12.57
C ARG A 383 10.31 -1.54 -11.59
N PHE A 384 9.60 -0.42 -11.37
CA PHE A 384 10.01 0.57 -10.38
C PHE A 384 10.06 -0.03 -8.97
N TYR A 385 9.04 -0.77 -8.56
CA TYR A 385 9.01 -1.39 -7.24
C TYR A 385 10.05 -2.51 -7.10
N ASP A 386 10.37 -3.24 -8.16
CA ASP A 386 11.48 -4.19 -8.17
C ASP A 386 12.82 -3.50 -7.92
N ASP A 387 13.12 -2.40 -8.62
CA ASP A 387 14.32 -1.62 -8.38
C ASP A 387 14.33 -1.05 -6.95
N LEU A 388 13.20 -0.51 -6.49
CA LEU A 388 13.08 0.07 -5.16
C LEU A 388 13.37 -0.97 -4.06
N VAL A 389 12.74 -2.14 -4.17
CA VAL A 389 12.85 -3.22 -3.19
C VAL A 389 14.22 -3.90 -3.27
N SER A 390 14.70 -4.24 -4.47
CA SER A 390 16.00 -4.91 -4.62
C SER A 390 17.16 -4.07 -4.08
N CYS A 391 17.16 -2.76 -4.34
CA CYS A 391 18.13 -1.84 -3.73
C CYS A 391 17.94 -1.73 -2.21
N SER A 392 16.71 -1.85 -1.70
CA SER A 392 16.47 -1.86 -0.24
C SER A 392 17.12 -3.08 0.43
N TYR A 393 16.97 -4.28 -0.15
CA TYR A 393 17.64 -5.49 0.38
C TYR A 393 19.16 -5.37 0.37
N VAL A 394 19.74 -4.78 -0.69
CA VAL A 394 21.18 -4.46 -0.74
C VAL A 394 21.54 -3.48 0.37
N SER A 395 20.74 -2.44 0.56
CA SER A 395 20.97 -1.44 1.60
C SER A 395 20.81 -1.97 3.02
N PHE A 396 20.22 -3.15 3.23
CA PHE A 396 20.20 -3.82 4.54
C PHE A 396 21.58 -4.39 4.95
N ASP A 397 22.60 -4.31 4.10
CA ASP A 397 23.97 -4.65 4.48
C ASP A 397 24.52 -3.76 5.60
N ASP A 398 24.07 -2.50 5.72
CA ASP A 398 24.53 -1.56 6.74
C ASP A 398 23.49 -0.44 6.97
N PHE A 399 23.35 0.02 8.22
CA PHE A 399 22.38 1.06 8.58
C PHE A 399 22.61 2.38 7.83
N GLU A 400 23.84 2.82 7.59
CA GLU A 400 24.10 4.09 6.90
C GLU A 400 23.72 4.04 5.42
N LEU A 401 23.93 2.87 4.79
CA LEU A 401 23.51 2.64 3.41
C LEU A 401 21.98 2.64 3.31
N TRP A 402 21.30 1.98 4.25
CA TRP A 402 19.84 2.07 4.38
C TRP A 402 19.37 3.50 4.62
N ASN A 403 19.97 4.23 5.55
CA ASN A 403 19.57 5.59 5.90
C ASN A 403 19.63 6.52 4.67
N ALA A 404 20.68 6.39 3.85
CA ALA A 404 20.81 7.10 2.58
C ALA A 404 19.76 6.66 1.56
N TRP A 405 19.60 5.35 1.32
CA TRP A 405 18.64 4.82 0.34
C TRP A 405 17.19 5.14 0.70
N ASN A 406 16.83 5.01 1.98
CA ASN A 406 15.50 5.31 2.50
C ASN A 406 15.07 6.75 2.18
N ARG A 407 16.01 7.71 2.17
CA ARG A 407 15.72 9.11 1.81
C ARG A 407 15.26 9.26 0.37
N VAL A 408 15.81 8.49 -0.56
CA VAL A 408 15.35 8.47 -1.96
C VAL A 408 13.87 8.08 -2.01
N TRP A 409 13.49 7.02 -1.29
CA TRP A 409 12.10 6.60 -1.14
C TRP A 409 11.21 7.66 -0.48
N THR A 410 11.70 8.39 0.54
CA THR A 410 10.90 9.46 1.16
C THR A 410 10.57 10.58 0.18
N ILE A 411 11.51 10.91 -0.73
CA ILE A 411 11.32 11.93 -1.76
C ILE A 411 10.35 11.44 -2.83
N THR A 412 10.52 10.22 -3.34
CA THR A 412 9.59 9.65 -4.33
C THR A 412 8.16 9.58 -3.78
N THR A 413 8.01 9.18 -2.51
CA THR A 413 6.71 9.11 -1.81
C THR A 413 6.04 10.49 -1.69
N LEU A 414 6.80 11.54 -1.39
CA LEU A 414 6.29 12.91 -1.30
C LEU A 414 5.60 13.34 -2.60
N TYR A 415 6.28 13.13 -3.73
CA TYR A 415 5.76 13.55 -5.03
C TYR A 415 4.60 12.66 -5.50
N GLY A 416 4.68 11.34 -5.28
CA GLY A 416 3.59 10.42 -5.61
C GLY A 416 2.29 10.75 -4.88
N THR A 417 2.37 10.91 -3.56
CA THR A 417 1.22 11.29 -2.71
C THR A 417 0.62 12.62 -3.15
N ASN A 418 1.49 13.59 -3.43
CA ASN A 418 1.03 14.93 -3.71
C ASN A 418 0.46 15.07 -5.13
N ALA A 419 0.85 14.24 -6.10
CA ALA A 419 0.19 14.15 -7.41
C ALA A 419 -1.31 13.87 -7.26
N GLN A 420 -1.67 12.84 -6.50
CA GLN A 420 -3.07 12.48 -6.23
C GLN A 420 -3.79 13.56 -5.44
N ASN A 421 -3.14 14.12 -4.42
CA ASN A 421 -3.68 15.22 -3.64
C ASN A 421 -3.99 16.44 -4.54
N GLN A 422 -3.11 16.81 -5.48
CA GLN A 422 -3.37 17.93 -6.40
C GLN A 422 -4.58 17.70 -7.29
N ALA A 423 -4.76 16.48 -7.82
CA ALA A 423 -5.95 16.15 -8.59
C ALA A 423 -7.23 16.25 -7.73
N ALA A 424 -7.17 15.78 -6.48
CA ALA A 424 -8.26 15.93 -5.52
C ALA A 424 -8.57 17.41 -5.19
N VAL A 425 -7.55 18.26 -5.04
CA VAL A 425 -7.72 19.71 -4.88
C VAL A 425 -8.39 20.34 -6.09
N ALA A 426 -7.96 19.96 -7.30
CA ALA A 426 -8.53 20.49 -8.53
C ALA A 426 -10.02 20.16 -8.61
N PHE A 427 -10.40 18.90 -8.34
CA PHE A 427 -11.78 18.48 -8.24
C PHE A 427 -12.56 19.27 -7.17
N ASP A 428 -12.02 19.47 -5.97
CA ASP A 428 -12.73 20.24 -4.92
C ASP A 428 -12.99 21.71 -5.29
N ARG A 429 -12.24 22.26 -6.26
CA ARG A 429 -12.44 23.61 -6.78
C ARG A 429 -13.42 23.66 -7.95
N THR A 430 -13.41 22.66 -8.83
CA THR A 430 -14.16 22.69 -10.08
C THR A 430 -15.44 21.85 -10.06
N GLY A 431 -15.51 20.82 -9.22
CA GLY A 431 -16.53 19.77 -9.25
C GLY A 431 -16.41 18.82 -10.45
N ASP A 432 -15.34 18.93 -11.25
CA ASP A 432 -15.20 18.21 -12.51
C ASP A 432 -14.31 16.95 -12.35
N PRO A 433 -14.87 15.73 -12.47
CA PRO A 433 -14.12 14.49 -12.35
C PRO A 433 -13.10 14.26 -13.48
N ALA A 434 -13.21 14.99 -14.61
CA ALA A 434 -12.21 14.94 -15.68
C ALA A 434 -10.84 15.47 -15.21
N GLY A 435 -10.81 16.28 -14.14
CA GLY A 435 -9.56 16.70 -13.52
C GLY A 435 -8.66 15.55 -13.04
N PHE A 436 -9.24 14.38 -12.78
CA PHE A 436 -8.47 13.18 -12.41
C PHE A 436 -7.74 12.52 -13.60
N ASP A 437 -8.06 12.89 -14.85
CA ASP A 437 -7.33 12.41 -16.04
C ASP A 437 -5.86 12.85 -16.01
N ALA A 438 -5.56 13.94 -15.31
CA ALA A 438 -4.19 14.39 -15.07
C ALA A 438 -3.32 13.33 -14.39
N LEU A 439 -3.90 12.41 -13.60
CA LEU A 439 -3.18 11.31 -12.95
C LEU A 439 -2.74 10.22 -13.93
N GLU A 440 -3.20 10.28 -15.18
CA GLU A 440 -2.76 9.41 -16.26
C GLU A 440 -1.70 10.05 -17.15
N LEU A 441 -1.29 11.28 -16.86
CA LEU A 441 -0.35 12.07 -17.68
C LEU A 441 0.89 12.49 -16.87
N PRO A 442 2.08 12.58 -17.50
CA PRO A 442 3.24 13.20 -16.85
C PRO A 442 2.95 14.65 -16.41
N PRO A 443 3.47 15.10 -15.27
CA PRO A 443 4.40 14.38 -14.39
C PRO A 443 3.69 13.51 -13.33
N TYR A 444 2.35 13.43 -13.32
CA TYR A 444 1.57 12.75 -12.27
C TYR A 444 1.26 11.28 -12.57
N ARG A 445 1.60 10.80 -13.77
CA ARG A 445 1.38 9.40 -14.16
C ARG A 445 2.25 8.48 -13.32
N GLY A 446 1.61 7.54 -12.62
CA GLY A 446 2.32 6.56 -11.81
C GLY A 446 2.47 6.97 -10.34
N LEU A 447 2.76 5.98 -9.52
CA LEU A 447 2.98 6.16 -8.09
C LEU A 447 4.40 6.68 -7.82
N GLN A 448 4.66 7.15 -6.60
CA GLN A 448 6.02 7.51 -6.17
C GLN A 448 6.70 8.60 -7.05
N GLY A 449 5.90 9.36 -7.81
CA GLY A 449 6.37 10.45 -8.67
C GLY A 449 7.24 10.00 -9.84
N VAL A 450 7.14 8.73 -10.27
CA VAL A 450 8.08 8.12 -11.22
C VAL A 450 8.04 8.68 -12.65
N ASP A 451 7.01 9.44 -13.02
CA ASP A 451 6.99 10.16 -14.31
C ASP A 451 7.36 11.64 -14.18
N ASN A 452 7.77 12.09 -13.00
CA ASN A 452 8.45 13.37 -12.88
C ASN A 452 9.91 13.18 -13.33
N PRO A 453 10.38 13.85 -14.40
CA PRO A 453 11.72 13.64 -14.94
C PRO A 453 12.85 13.89 -13.92
N TRP A 454 12.61 14.74 -12.91
CA TRP A 454 13.58 15.01 -11.86
C TRP A 454 13.65 13.90 -10.83
N VAL A 455 12.48 13.34 -10.47
CA VAL A 455 12.38 12.21 -9.54
C VAL A 455 12.93 10.94 -10.20
N GLU A 456 12.59 10.70 -11.47
CA GLU A 456 13.10 9.57 -12.26
C GLU A 456 14.63 9.60 -12.32
N ARG A 457 15.23 10.75 -12.67
CA ARG A 457 16.70 10.91 -12.69
C ARG A 457 17.35 10.66 -11.33
N LEU A 458 16.81 11.24 -10.26
CA LEU A 458 17.31 11.01 -8.90
C LEU A 458 17.26 9.52 -8.55
N PHE A 459 16.13 8.87 -8.80
CA PHE A 459 15.91 7.47 -8.48
C PHE A 459 16.84 6.56 -9.27
N ASP A 460 16.92 6.71 -10.60
CA ASP A 460 17.75 5.87 -11.46
C ASP A 460 19.23 5.99 -11.09
N GLN A 461 19.73 7.21 -10.87
CA GLN A 461 21.14 7.41 -10.51
C GLN A 461 21.45 6.87 -9.11
N ALA A 462 20.52 6.99 -8.16
CA ALA A 462 20.69 6.41 -6.82
C ALA A 462 20.64 4.88 -6.86
N ARG A 463 19.71 4.29 -7.64
CA ARG A 463 19.64 2.85 -7.90
C ARG A 463 20.96 2.34 -8.45
N ASP A 464 21.48 2.98 -9.49
CA ASP A 464 22.72 2.56 -10.14
C ASP A 464 23.92 2.62 -9.17
N ALA A 465 23.96 3.62 -8.26
CA ALA A 465 24.98 3.69 -7.21
C ALA A 465 24.90 2.54 -6.19
N VAL A 466 23.69 2.10 -5.83
CA VAL A 466 23.46 0.93 -4.96
C VAL A 466 23.80 -0.38 -5.69
N LEU A 467 23.48 -0.48 -6.99
CA LEU A 467 23.83 -1.65 -7.80
C LEU A 467 25.35 -1.76 -8.02
N ALA A 468 26.06 -0.65 -8.22
CA ALA A 468 27.52 -0.63 -8.28
C ALA A 468 28.15 -1.09 -6.95
N TYR A 469 27.55 -0.73 -5.81
CA TYR A 469 27.96 -1.27 -4.50
C TYR A 469 27.74 -2.79 -4.43
N ARG A 470 26.57 -3.29 -4.85
CA ARG A 470 26.28 -4.73 -4.91
C ARG A 470 27.28 -5.50 -5.78
N ALA A 471 27.71 -4.90 -6.89
CA ALA A 471 28.68 -5.49 -7.82
C ALA A 471 30.14 -5.44 -7.31
N GLY A 472 30.42 -4.79 -6.18
CA GLY A 472 31.77 -4.60 -5.65
C GLY A 472 32.57 -3.50 -6.36
N GLU A 473 31.91 -2.67 -7.18
CA GLU A 473 32.51 -1.58 -7.95
C GLU A 473 32.61 -0.27 -7.15
N SER A 474 31.86 -0.17 -6.05
CA SER A 474 31.86 0.97 -5.13
C SER A 474 31.94 0.51 -3.67
N THR A 475 32.45 1.37 -2.79
CA THR A 475 32.40 1.13 -1.34
C THR A 475 31.12 1.71 -0.74
N LYS A 476 30.76 1.26 0.47
CA LYS A 476 29.62 1.79 1.21
C LYS A 476 29.70 3.32 1.33
N GLU A 477 30.85 3.84 1.74
CA GLU A 477 31.07 5.27 2.00
C GLU A 477 30.90 6.08 0.71
N ARG A 478 31.43 5.59 -0.42
CA ARG A 478 31.29 6.24 -1.73
C ARG A 478 29.84 6.24 -2.21
N THR A 479 29.13 5.12 -2.05
CA THR A 479 27.72 5.01 -2.44
C THR A 479 26.83 5.90 -1.59
N VAL A 480 27.00 5.92 -0.26
CA VAL A 480 26.29 6.83 0.65
C VAL A 480 26.55 8.29 0.25
N ALA A 481 27.81 8.67 0.09
CA ALA A 481 28.17 10.03 -0.31
C ALA A 481 27.51 10.44 -1.65
N ARG A 482 27.50 9.52 -2.63
CA ARG A 482 26.88 9.75 -3.93
C ARG A 482 25.37 9.95 -3.82
N ILE A 483 24.66 9.17 -3.00
CA ILE A 483 23.21 9.34 -2.81
C ILE A 483 22.89 10.71 -2.20
N TYR A 484 23.66 11.17 -1.20
CA TYR A 484 23.47 12.51 -0.62
C TYR A 484 23.80 13.64 -1.60
N GLU A 485 24.80 13.45 -2.46
CA GLU A 485 25.10 14.37 -3.56
C GLU A 485 23.92 14.47 -4.53
N LEU A 486 23.40 13.33 -5.00
CA LEU A 486 22.23 13.26 -5.88
C LEU A 486 20.99 13.91 -5.27
N LEU A 487 20.71 13.67 -3.99
CA LEU A 487 19.60 14.31 -3.27
C LEU A 487 19.74 15.84 -3.26
N ARG A 488 20.96 16.35 -3.10
CA ARG A 488 21.26 17.79 -3.13
C ARG A 488 21.13 18.37 -4.54
N GLU A 489 21.70 17.69 -5.54
CA GLU A 489 21.66 18.10 -6.95
C GLU A 489 20.24 18.09 -7.54
N SER A 490 19.36 17.22 -7.03
CA SER A 490 17.99 17.11 -7.52
C SER A 490 17.13 18.36 -7.29
N GLU A 491 17.48 19.17 -6.28
CA GLU A 491 16.67 20.28 -5.74
C GLU A 491 15.26 19.87 -5.24
N LEU A 492 14.93 18.57 -5.24
CA LEU A 492 13.61 18.04 -4.87
C LEU A 492 13.38 18.04 -3.35
N CYS A 493 14.45 18.10 -2.55
CA CYS A 493 14.37 18.05 -1.10
C CYS A 493 13.73 19.33 -0.53
N PRO A 494 12.60 19.24 0.20
CA PRO A 494 12.05 20.40 0.91
C PRO A 494 13.06 20.97 1.91
N SER A 495 13.33 22.27 1.87
CA SER A 495 14.28 22.88 2.82
C SER A 495 13.77 22.94 4.27
N VAL A 496 12.52 22.54 4.49
CA VAL A 496 11.93 22.36 5.83
C VAL A 496 12.15 20.96 6.39
N TRP A 497 12.72 20.05 5.59
CA TRP A 497 13.07 18.68 5.95
C TRP A 497 14.57 18.56 6.26
N GLY A 498 14.93 17.60 7.09
CA GLY A 498 16.32 17.22 7.37
C GLY A 498 16.88 16.18 6.39
N THR A 499 16.30 16.03 5.19
CA THR A 499 16.69 14.99 4.22
C THR A 499 18.19 14.95 3.93
N LEU A 500 18.88 16.10 3.92
CA LEU A 500 20.31 16.17 3.62
C LEU A 500 21.21 16.04 4.86
N ASP A 501 20.64 15.98 6.07
CA ASP A 501 21.38 15.73 7.31
C ASP A 501 21.33 14.23 7.63
N PRO A 502 22.46 13.49 7.58
CA PRO A 502 22.46 12.07 7.90
C PRO A 502 22.06 11.74 9.33
N GLN A 503 22.19 12.68 10.26
CA GLN A 503 21.82 12.50 11.67
C GLN A 503 20.30 12.66 11.92
N ASP A 504 19.56 13.29 11.00
CA ASP A 504 18.10 13.39 11.10
C ASP A 504 17.43 12.08 10.67
N ARG A 505 17.20 11.18 11.63
CA ARG A 505 16.62 9.87 11.36
C ARG A 505 15.10 9.89 11.12
N CYS A 506 14.48 11.07 11.11
CA CYS A 506 13.10 11.28 10.67
C CYS A 506 13.07 12.44 9.67
N PRO A 507 13.69 12.29 8.48
CA PRO A 507 14.04 13.42 7.61
C PRO A 507 12.85 14.26 7.17
N ALA A 508 11.68 13.63 6.97
CA ALA A 508 10.46 14.31 6.57
C ALA A 508 9.82 15.16 7.69
N GLY A 509 10.33 15.05 8.91
CA GLY A 509 9.67 15.51 10.12
C GLY A 509 8.33 14.80 10.32
N VAL A 510 7.42 15.45 11.05
CA VAL A 510 6.04 14.99 11.22
C VAL A 510 5.09 15.71 10.26
N PHE A 511 3.91 15.15 10.02
CA PHE A 511 2.85 15.78 9.21
C PHE A 511 1.65 16.22 10.06
N THR A 512 1.90 16.72 11.26
CA THR A 512 0.89 17.47 12.04
C THR A 512 0.60 18.80 11.35
N LEU A 513 -0.46 19.50 11.77
CA LEU A 513 -1.01 20.64 11.04
C LEU A 513 0.04 21.71 10.70
N TRP A 514 0.89 22.11 11.66
CA TRP A 514 1.88 23.16 11.45
C TRP A 514 3.06 22.74 10.54
N PRO A 515 3.74 21.61 10.79
CA PRO A 515 4.73 21.04 9.86
C PRO A 515 4.19 20.81 8.44
N LEU A 516 2.98 20.26 8.29
CA LEU A 516 2.33 20.09 6.99
C LEU A 516 2.15 21.44 6.29
N MET A 517 1.68 22.45 7.01
CA MET A 517 1.56 23.82 6.49
C MET A 517 2.89 24.39 6.02
N ARG A 518 4.00 24.15 6.72
CA ARG A 518 5.34 24.58 6.29
C ARG A 518 5.75 23.93 4.96
N ILE A 519 5.46 22.65 4.76
CA ILE A 519 5.74 21.95 3.50
C ILE A 519 4.89 22.52 2.36
N LEU A 520 3.60 22.76 2.59
CA LEU A 520 2.71 23.35 1.58
C LEU A 520 3.13 24.79 1.21
N LEU A 521 3.56 25.59 2.18
CA LEU A 521 4.08 26.95 1.94
C LEU A 521 5.42 26.91 1.21
N TRP A 522 6.32 26.00 1.58
CA TRP A 522 7.56 25.77 0.83
C TRP A 522 7.23 25.40 -0.62
N GLY A 523 6.36 24.42 -0.85
CA GLY A 523 5.96 23.96 -2.17
C GLY A 523 5.32 25.06 -3.03
N LYS A 524 4.56 25.96 -2.41
CA LYS A 524 3.90 27.07 -3.12
C LYS A 524 4.85 28.21 -3.46
N PHE A 525 5.78 28.56 -2.55
CA PHE A 525 6.52 29.82 -2.64
C PHE A 525 8.04 29.65 -2.82
N ARG A 526 8.62 28.52 -2.40
CA ARG A 526 10.08 28.33 -2.30
C ARG A 526 10.61 27.12 -3.07
N SER A 527 9.78 26.15 -3.45
CA SER A 527 10.23 24.98 -4.23
C SER A 527 10.79 25.40 -5.59
N PRO A 528 11.64 24.56 -6.23
CA PRO A 528 12.16 24.83 -7.56
C PRO A 528 11.07 25.04 -8.61
N ARG A 529 11.41 25.71 -9.72
CA ARG A 529 10.45 26.04 -10.79
C ARG A 529 9.75 24.80 -11.38
N HIS A 530 10.45 23.67 -11.46
CA HIS A 530 9.89 22.43 -12.00
C HIS A 530 8.93 21.71 -11.03
N VAL A 531 8.86 22.14 -9.76
CA VAL A 531 7.90 21.66 -8.75
C VAL A 531 6.77 22.67 -8.53
N ARG A 532 7.14 23.96 -8.52
CA ARG A 532 6.27 25.07 -8.16
C ARG A 532 5.16 25.23 -9.20
N GLY A 533 3.91 25.27 -8.75
CA GLY A 533 2.74 25.42 -9.63
C GLY A 533 2.21 24.11 -10.19
N SER A 534 2.91 22.98 -10.00
CA SER A 534 2.43 21.64 -10.35
C SER A 534 2.00 20.89 -9.09
N TYR A 535 2.93 20.60 -8.18
CA TYR A 535 2.65 19.70 -7.06
C TYR A 535 2.04 20.38 -5.83
N PHE A 536 2.08 21.71 -5.66
CA PHE A 536 1.67 22.35 -4.39
C PHE A 536 0.72 23.54 -4.61
N THR A 537 -0.31 23.36 -5.42
CA THR A 537 -1.21 24.45 -5.85
C THR A 537 -2.35 24.73 -4.87
N GLY A 538 -2.71 23.76 -4.03
CA GLY A 538 -3.79 23.85 -3.04
C GLY A 538 -3.62 24.96 -2.00
N GLY A 539 -2.39 25.16 -1.50
CA GLY A 539 -2.10 26.01 -0.35
C GLY A 539 -2.83 25.56 0.93
N GLY A 540 -2.74 26.37 2.00
CA GLY A 540 -3.30 26.01 3.32
C GLY A 540 -4.82 26.10 3.46
N ARG A 541 -5.53 26.77 2.54
CA ARG A 541 -6.99 26.95 2.64
C ARG A 541 -7.76 25.63 2.62
N MET A 542 -7.29 24.64 1.86
CA MET A 542 -7.93 23.33 1.78
C MET A 542 -7.77 22.55 3.10
N VAL A 543 -6.57 22.54 3.69
CA VAL A 543 -6.33 21.93 5.00
C VAL A 543 -7.22 22.54 6.08
N GLY A 544 -7.43 23.87 6.04
CA GLY A 544 -8.37 24.55 6.94
C GLY A 544 -9.82 24.08 6.79
N LYS A 545 -10.32 23.92 5.55
CA LYS A 545 -11.68 23.40 5.27
C LYS A 545 -11.85 21.98 5.81
N GLU A 546 -10.89 21.11 5.52
CA GLU A 546 -10.95 19.72 6.00
C GLU A 546 -10.81 19.62 7.51
N ALA A 547 -10.02 20.49 8.15
CA ALA A 547 -9.88 20.49 9.61
C ALA A 547 -11.22 20.83 10.30
N VAL A 548 -11.99 21.78 9.74
CA VAL A 548 -13.34 22.09 10.21
C VAL A 548 -14.29 20.91 10.00
N GLN A 549 -14.21 20.23 8.86
CA GLN A 549 -15.04 19.03 8.59
C GLN A 549 -14.71 17.87 9.54
N ALA A 550 -13.43 17.62 9.80
CA ALA A 550 -12.99 16.60 10.74
C ALA A 550 -13.45 16.93 12.17
N TYR A 551 -13.33 18.19 12.59
CA TYR A 551 -13.80 18.65 13.90
C TYR A 551 -15.32 18.48 14.04
N THR A 552 -16.11 18.94 13.07
CA THR A 552 -17.58 18.82 13.11
C THR A 552 -18.03 17.35 13.08
N GLY A 553 -17.36 16.50 12.30
CA GLY A 553 -17.58 15.05 12.30
C GLY A 553 -17.26 14.40 13.65
N ALA A 554 -16.17 14.80 14.30
CA ALA A 554 -15.83 14.31 15.64
C ALA A 554 -16.84 14.75 16.70
N VAL A 555 -17.35 16.00 16.64
CA VAL A 555 -18.37 16.51 17.57
C VAL A 555 -19.64 15.67 17.50
N ARG A 556 -20.08 15.29 16.29
CA ARG A 556 -21.24 14.41 16.10
C ARG A 556 -21.04 13.00 16.69
N ALA A 557 -19.79 12.55 16.78
CA ALA A 557 -19.44 11.22 17.27
C ALA A 557 -19.13 11.15 18.78
N GLY A 558 -19.18 12.28 19.50
CA GLY A 558 -19.02 12.36 20.96
C GLY A 558 -17.66 12.92 21.43
N GLY A 559 -17.63 13.44 22.67
CA GLY A 559 -16.53 14.28 23.18
C GLY A 559 -15.14 13.63 23.26
N SER A 560 -15.03 12.32 23.49
CA SER A 560 -13.73 11.64 23.56
C SER A 560 -13.03 11.55 22.19
N GLN A 561 -13.79 11.40 21.10
CA GLN A 561 -13.25 11.42 19.74
C GLN A 561 -12.80 12.83 19.34
N VAL A 562 -13.54 13.88 19.74
CA VAL A 562 -13.12 15.28 19.53
C VAL A 562 -11.75 15.53 20.14
N HIS A 563 -11.54 15.12 21.39
CA HIS A 563 -10.26 15.32 22.07
C HIS A 563 -9.10 14.62 21.34
N GLN A 564 -9.28 13.36 20.91
CA GLN A 564 -8.26 12.61 20.18
C GLN A 564 -7.94 13.23 18.81
N THR A 565 -8.96 13.59 18.03
CA THR A 565 -8.77 14.22 16.72
C THR A 565 -8.05 15.56 16.85
N VAL A 566 -8.45 16.41 17.80
CA VAL A 566 -7.77 17.69 18.04
C VAL A 566 -6.35 17.48 18.54
N ARG A 567 -6.11 16.57 19.49
CA ARG A 567 -4.76 16.24 19.97
C ARG A 567 -3.86 15.82 18.81
N ASP A 568 -4.32 14.90 17.97
CA ASP A 568 -3.53 14.30 16.89
C ASP A 568 -3.27 15.27 15.72
N MET A 569 -4.05 16.36 15.60
CA MET A 569 -3.71 17.47 14.68
C MET A 569 -2.43 18.20 15.09
N TRP A 570 -2.07 18.18 16.37
CA TRP A 570 -0.95 18.97 16.92
C TRP A 570 0.19 18.11 17.45
N VAL A 571 -0.10 16.90 17.93
CA VAL A 571 0.83 16.04 18.66
C VAL A 571 0.93 14.66 17.99
N ASN A 572 2.16 14.24 17.68
CA ASN A 572 2.39 12.93 17.05
C ASN A 572 2.70 11.79 18.05
N TRP A 573 3.12 12.14 19.28
CA TRP A 573 3.37 11.17 20.35
C TRP A 573 2.21 11.12 21.35
N ASN A 574 1.60 9.96 21.51
CA ASN A 574 0.52 9.74 22.48
C ASN A 574 0.61 8.33 23.10
N GLY A 575 -0.31 8.05 24.04
CA GLY A 575 -0.36 6.78 24.78
C GLY A 575 -1.43 5.80 24.30
N ASP A 576 -2.03 5.97 23.12
CA ASP A 576 -3.18 5.12 22.74
C ASP A 576 -2.82 3.62 22.61
N TRP A 577 -1.53 3.32 22.40
CA TRP A 577 -0.96 1.96 22.32
C TRP A 577 -0.73 1.30 23.68
N THR A 578 -0.91 2.03 24.79
CA THR A 578 -0.57 1.55 26.14
C THR A 578 -1.69 0.77 26.84
N ARG A 579 -2.89 0.68 26.25
CA ARG A 579 -4.10 0.14 26.89
C ARG A 579 -4.10 -1.36 27.21
N ARG A 580 -3.02 -2.09 26.95
CA ARG A 580 -2.81 -3.36 27.65
C ARG A 580 -2.56 -3.07 29.13
N ALA A 581 -3.63 -3.05 29.92
CA ALA A 581 -3.50 -3.43 31.32
C ALA A 581 -2.78 -4.79 31.31
N GLU A 582 -1.68 -4.92 32.04
CA GLU A 582 -1.13 -6.25 32.28
C GLU A 582 -2.28 -7.14 32.75
N PRO A 583 -2.46 -8.36 32.22
CA PRO A 583 -3.45 -9.26 32.76
C PRO A 583 -3.22 -9.31 34.27
N ARG A 584 -4.26 -8.95 35.05
CA ARG A 584 -4.18 -9.03 36.51
C ARG A 584 -3.69 -10.44 36.84
N LYS A 585 -2.56 -10.50 37.54
CA LYS A 585 -1.89 -11.73 37.94
C LYS A 585 -2.83 -12.69 38.63
#